data_AF-A0A0J6TD71-F1
#
_entry.id   AF-A0A0J6TD71-F1
#
_cell.length_a   1.000
_cell.length_b   1.000
_cell.length_c   1.000
_cell.angle_alpha   90.00
_cell.angle_beta   90.00
_cell.angle_gamma   90.00
#
_symmetry.space_group_name_H-M   'P 1'
#
loop_
_entity.id
_entity.type
_entity.pdbx_description
1 polymer ?
#
loop_
_entity_poly.entity_id
_entity_poly.type
_entity_poly.pdbx_seq_one_letter_code
_entity_poly.pdbx_strand_id
1 'polypeptide(L)'
;MLANVARLSLAAGCALALSACVTPQEQRAMDQRQCYEFGFETATDSFAQCMMGLSQQRTQIQANRDMQARAQLAEQNRQREAQQELYKVLSIQRSGDKSFPVCGASISGGMDRNTMTWYGPNCRSR
;
A
#
# COMPACT_ATOMS: atom_id res chain seq x y z
N MET A 1 19.88 10.38 -28.93
CA MET A 1 18.62 9.74 -28.51
C MET A 1 18.46 9.66 -26.99
N LEU A 2 19.48 9.26 -26.22
CA LEU A 2 19.42 9.15 -24.75
C LEU A 2 19.06 10.45 -24.01
N ALA A 3 19.55 11.61 -24.49
CA ALA A 3 19.27 12.92 -23.87
C ALA A 3 17.80 13.37 -23.96
N ASN A 4 17.06 12.91 -24.97
CA ASN A 4 15.63 13.25 -25.13
C ASN A 4 14.75 12.37 -24.23
N VAL A 5 15.15 11.11 -24.01
CA VAL A 5 14.46 10.17 -23.12
C VAL A 5 14.55 10.65 -21.66
N ALA A 6 15.70 11.19 -21.23
CA ALA A 6 15.89 11.76 -19.90
C ALA A 6 15.05 13.02 -19.63
N ARG A 7 14.73 13.80 -20.66
CA ARG A 7 13.86 15.00 -20.54
C ARG A 7 12.38 14.62 -20.50
N LEU A 8 11.99 13.59 -21.26
CA LEU A 8 10.64 13.03 -21.26
C LEU A 8 10.29 12.37 -19.91
N SER A 9 11.24 11.70 -19.27
CA SER A 9 11.03 11.08 -17.96
C SER A 9 10.91 12.09 -16.81
N LEU A 10 11.62 13.23 -16.86
CA LEU A 10 11.46 14.30 -15.86
C LEU A 10 10.08 14.97 -15.92
N ALA A 11 9.53 15.17 -17.11
CA ALA A 11 8.20 15.76 -17.28
C ALA A 11 7.07 14.81 -16.86
N ALA A 12 7.24 13.50 -17.09
CA ALA A 12 6.25 12.49 -16.71
C ALA A 12 6.18 12.26 -15.18
N GLY A 13 7.30 12.43 -14.46
CA GLY A 13 7.34 12.28 -12.99
C GLY A 13 6.54 13.35 -12.23
N CYS A 14 6.52 14.58 -12.73
CA CYS A 14 5.79 15.69 -12.08
C CYS A 14 4.26 15.57 -12.22
N ALA A 15 3.76 14.89 -13.26
CA ALA A 15 2.31 14.77 -13.50
C ALA A 15 1.61 13.80 -12.52
N LEU A 16 2.35 12.87 -11.90
CA LEU A 16 1.79 11.90 -10.95
C LEU A 16 1.70 12.41 -9.50
N ALA A 17 2.26 13.60 -9.22
CA ALA A 17 2.32 14.16 -7.87
C ALA A 17 1.14 15.10 -7.52
N LEU A 18 0.22 15.34 -8.45
CA LEU A 18 -0.98 16.14 -8.21
C LEU A 18 -2.10 15.26 -7.64
N SER A 19 -1.86 14.61 -6.50
CA SER A 19 -2.97 14.17 -5.66
C SER A 19 -3.61 15.42 -5.08
N ALA A 20 -4.62 15.97 -5.76
CA ALA A 20 -5.35 17.13 -5.28
C ALA A 20 -6.04 16.76 -3.96
N CYS A 21 -5.53 17.28 -2.85
CA CYS A 21 -6.20 17.24 -1.57
C CYS A 21 -7.44 18.13 -1.69
N VAL A 22 -8.60 17.52 -1.96
CA VAL A 22 -9.88 18.22 -1.94
C VAL A 22 -10.38 18.24 -0.51
N THR A 23 -10.68 19.43 0.00
CA THR A 23 -11.27 19.58 1.33
C THR A 23 -12.73 19.10 1.34
N PRO A 24 -13.31 18.72 2.48
CA PRO A 24 -14.73 18.34 2.55
C PRO A 24 -15.68 19.41 2.02
N GLN A 25 -15.35 20.69 2.21
CA GLN A 25 -16.12 21.83 1.72
C GLN A 25 -16.04 21.95 0.19
N GLU A 26 -14.85 21.86 -0.38
CA GLU A 26 -14.66 21.86 -1.84
C GLU A 26 -15.35 20.68 -2.49
N GLN A 27 -15.27 19.49 -1.89
CA GLN A 27 -15.98 18.31 -2.38
C GLN A 27 -17.49 18.54 -2.39
N ARG A 28 -18.04 19.11 -1.30
CA ARG A 28 -19.47 19.45 -1.24
C ARG A 28 -19.85 20.47 -2.32
N ALA A 29 -19.02 21.48 -2.57
CA ALA A 29 -19.28 22.47 -3.62
C ALA A 29 -19.24 21.84 -5.03
N MET A 30 -18.32 20.91 -5.27
CA MET A 30 -18.25 20.13 -6.51
C MET A 30 -19.51 19.28 -6.70
N ASP A 31 -19.97 18.59 -5.65
CA ASP A 31 -21.19 17.78 -5.71
C ASP A 31 -22.43 18.66 -5.96
N GLN A 32 -22.52 19.80 -5.28
CA GLN A 32 -23.62 20.76 -5.48
C GLN A 32 -23.67 21.24 -6.93
N ARG A 33 -22.52 21.58 -7.50
CA ARG A 33 -22.40 21.97 -8.90
C ARG A 33 -22.81 20.83 -9.82
N GLN A 34 -22.37 19.60 -9.55
CA GLN A 34 -22.72 18.44 -10.36
C GLN A 34 -24.23 18.17 -10.35
N CYS A 35 -24.89 18.24 -9.19
CA CYS A 35 -26.34 18.12 -9.10
C CYS A 35 -27.07 19.26 -9.84
N TYR A 36 -26.55 20.49 -9.77
CA TYR A 36 -27.09 21.61 -10.54
C TYR A 36 -26.94 21.39 -12.06
N GLU A 37 -25.80 20.89 -12.53
CA GLU A 37 -25.55 20.57 -13.95
C GLU A 37 -26.44 19.43 -14.47
N PHE A 38 -26.90 18.53 -13.60
CA PHE A 38 -27.94 17.55 -13.93
C PHE A 38 -29.37 18.13 -13.99
N GLY A 39 -29.54 19.41 -13.64
CA GLY A 39 -30.83 20.10 -13.68
C GLY A 39 -31.65 20.03 -12.40
N PHE A 40 -31.04 19.61 -11.27
CA PHE A 40 -31.74 19.62 -9.98
C PHE A 40 -31.75 21.04 -9.38
N GLU A 41 -32.94 21.52 -9.01
CA GLU A 41 -33.11 22.79 -8.30
C GLU A 41 -32.71 22.66 -6.83
N THR A 42 -31.97 23.65 -6.32
CA THR A 42 -31.54 23.65 -4.91
C THR A 42 -32.75 23.72 -3.95
N ALA A 43 -32.54 23.29 -2.71
CA ALA A 43 -33.59 23.25 -1.67
C ALA A 43 -34.81 22.38 -2.02
N THR A 44 -34.63 21.39 -2.91
CA THR A 44 -35.63 20.37 -3.22
C THR A 44 -35.20 18.99 -2.73
N ASP A 45 -36.16 18.09 -2.56
CA ASP A 45 -35.88 16.70 -2.19
C ASP A 45 -35.07 15.97 -3.27
N SER A 46 -35.30 16.29 -4.55
CA SER A 46 -34.58 15.68 -5.66
C SER A 46 -33.09 16.08 -5.66
N PHE A 47 -32.79 17.34 -5.34
CA PHE A 47 -31.40 17.79 -5.13
C PHE A 47 -30.75 17.11 -3.93
N ALA A 48 -31.47 16.99 -2.81
CA ALA A 48 -30.97 16.27 -1.64
C ALA A 48 -30.68 14.79 -1.97
N GLN A 49 -31.54 14.13 -2.75
CA GLN A 49 -31.32 12.77 -3.23
C GLN A 49 -30.09 12.65 -4.12
N CYS A 50 -29.88 13.59 -5.07
CA CYS A 50 -28.68 13.62 -5.89
C CYS A 50 -27.40 13.73 -5.02
N MET A 51 -27.38 14.67 -4.08
CA MET A 51 -26.25 14.87 -3.16
C MET A 51 -25.96 13.62 -2.31
N MET A 52 -27.01 12.99 -1.78
CA MET A 52 -26.88 11.74 -1.02
C MET A 52 -26.32 10.61 -1.88
N GLY A 53 -26.80 10.47 -3.12
CA GLY A 53 -26.31 9.47 -4.07
C GLY A 53 -24.81 9.61 -4.37
N LEU A 54 -24.36 10.84 -4.66
CA LEU A 54 -22.93 11.12 -4.88
C LEU A 54 -22.09 10.81 -3.63
N SER A 55 -22.58 11.18 -2.44
CA SER A 55 -21.90 10.87 -1.19
C SER A 55 -21.79 9.37 -0.95
N GLN A 56 -22.87 8.61 -1.16
CA GLN A 56 -22.87 7.16 -0.99
C GLN A 56 -21.92 6.50 -1.98
N GLN A 57 -21.92 6.92 -3.25
CA GLN A 57 -21.02 6.40 -4.27
C GLN A 57 -19.55 6.57 -3.85
N ARG A 58 -19.17 7.73 -3.32
CA ARG A 58 -17.80 7.94 -2.82
C ARG A 58 -17.46 7.05 -1.64
N THR A 59 -18.36 6.93 -0.67
CA THR A 59 -18.15 6.03 0.47
C THR A 59 -17.96 4.58 0.01
N GLN A 60 -18.74 4.12 -0.97
CA GLN A 60 -18.59 2.79 -1.56
C GLN A 60 -17.24 2.62 -2.26
N ILE A 61 -16.81 3.60 -3.07
CA ILE A 61 -15.48 3.58 -3.71
C ILE A 61 -14.36 3.52 -2.66
N GLN A 62 -14.46 4.31 -1.59
CA GLN A 62 -13.49 4.30 -0.49
C GLN A 62 -13.47 2.95 0.22
N ALA A 63 -14.64 2.42 0.59
CA ALA A 63 -14.75 1.12 1.23
C ALA A 63 -14.16 -0.02 0.37
N ASN A 64 -14.41 0.02 -0.95
CA ASN A 64 -13.85 -0.95 -1.89
C ASN A 64 -12.31 -0.86 -1.96
N ARG A 65 -11.77 0.37 -2.00
CA ARG A 65 -10.30 0.59 -1.97
C ARG A 65 -9.69 0.10 -0.67
N ASP A 66 -10.31 0.40 0.47
CA ASP A 66 -9.83 -0.05 1.78
C ASP A 66 -9.85 -1.58 1.88
N MET A 67 -10.90 -2.22 1.39
CA MET A 67 -10.99 -3.68 1.33
C MET A 67 -9.86 -4.26 0.48
N GLN A 68 -9.62 -3.71 -0.71
CA GLN A 68 -8.54 -4.15 -1.61
C GLN A 68 -7.16 -3.96 -0.95
N ALA A 69 -6.92 -2.82 -0.32
CA ALA A 69 -5.66 -2.53 0.38
C ALA A 69 -5.42 -3.51 1.53
N ARG A 70 -6.45 -3.84 2.32
CA ARG A 70 -6.37 -4.83 3.39
C ARG A 70 -6.07 -6.23 2.87
N ALA A 71 -6.71 -6.64 1.78
CA ALA A 71 -6.46 -7.93 1.15
C ALA A 71 -5.01 -8.04 0.64
N GLN A 72 -4.51 -6.98 -0.01
CA GLN A 72 -3.12 -6.91 -0.47
C GLN A 72 -2.13 -6.97 0.69
N LEU A 73 -2.37 -6.21 1.77
CA LEU A 73 -1.52 -6.23 2.95
C LEU A 73 -1.51 -7.59 3.64
N ALA A 74 -2.66 -8.25 3.73
CA ALA A 74 -2.76 -9.60 4.30
C ALA A 74 -1.93 -10.62 3.50
N GLU A 75 -1.98 -10.56 2.17
CA GLU A 75 -1.14 -11.43 1.32
C GLU A 75 0.35 -11.14 1.48
N GLN A 76 0.74 -9.86 1.51
CA GLN A 76 2.14 -9.48 1.77
C GLN A 76 2.61 -9.96 3.14
N ASN A 77 1.77 -9.89 4.18
CA ASN A 77 2.08 -10.42 5.50
C ASN A 77 2.36 -11.92 5.45
N ARG A 78 1.48 -12.71 4.80
CA ARG A 78 1.67 -14.16 4.63
C ARG A 78 2.98 -14.48 3.91
N GLN A 79 3.31 -13.74 2.85
CA GLN A 79 4.55 -13.95 2.10
C GLN A 79 5.79 -13.64 2.95
N ARG A 80 5.75 -12.55 3.73
CA ARG A 80 6.84 -12.20 4.66
C ARG A 80 7.02 -13.26 5.74
N GLU A 81 5.93 -13.75 6.31
CA GLU A 81 5.95 -14.84 7.31
C GLU A 81 6.55 -16.12 6.72
N ALA A 82 6.07 -16.56 5.55
CA ALA A 82 6.60 -17.75 4.87
C ALA A 82 8.10 -17.62 4.54
N GLN A 83 8.55 -16.44 4.11
CA GLN A 83 9.96 -16.18 3.85
C GLN A 83 10.79 -16.23 5.14
N GLN A 84 10.29 -15.68 6.24
CA GLN A 84 10.96 -15.73 7.54
C GLN A 84 11.08 -17.17 8.05
N GLU A 85 10.01 -17.96 7.94
CA GLU A 85 10.03 -19.38 8.29
C GLU A 85 11.03 -20.16 7.44
N LEU A 86 11.09 -19.88 6.14
CA LEU A 86 12.11 -20.46 5.27
C LEU A 86 13.53 -20.11 5.76
N TYR A 87 13.80 -18.86 6.09
CA TYR A 87 15.10 -18.44 6.61
C TYR A 87 15.46 -19.10 7.94
N LYS A 88 14.49 -19.28 8.84
CA LYS A 88 14.68 -20.05 10.08
C LYS A 88 15.15 -21.46 9.76
N VAL A 89 14.39 -22.22 8.96
CA VAL A 89 14.70 -23.61 8.59
C VAL A 89 16.08 -23.71 7.93
N LEU A 90 16.37 -22.86 6.94
CA LEU A 90 17.64 -22.90 6.21
C LEU A 90 18.84 -22.55 7.11
N SER A 91 18.69 -21.59 8.02
CA SER A 91 19.77 -21.23 8.95
C SER A 91 20.09 -22.38 9.91
N ILE A 92 19.08 -23.13 10.37
CA ILE A 92 19.26 -24.33 11.21
C ILE A 92 19.93 -25.44 10.41
N GLN A 93 19.50 -25.69 9.18
CA GLN A 93 20.09 -26.72 8.31
C GLN A 93 21.57 -26.49 8.03
N ARG A 94 22.01 -25.23 7.97
CA ARG A 94 23.43 -24.85 7.78
C ARG A 94 24.25 -24.88 9.06
N SER A 95 23.66 -25.20 10.21
CA SER A 95 24.41 -25.25 11.47
C SER A 95 25.56 -26.26 11.36
N GLY A 96 26.73 -25.87 11.87
CA GLY A 96 27.97 -26.63 11.74
C GLY A 96 28.74 -26.43 10.42
N ASP A 97 28.10 -25.93 9.36
CA ASP A 97 28.80 -25.61 8.11
C ASP A 97 29.58 -24.29 8.24
N LYS A 98 30.91 -24.40 8.33
CA LYS A 98 31.79 -23.24 8.53
C LYS A 98 31.85 -22.29 7.32
N SER A 99 31.34 -22.70 6.15
CA SER A 99 31.30 -21.85 4.95
C SER A 99 30.31 -20.69 5.06
N PHE A 100 29.26 -20.83 5.87
CA PHE A 100 28.26 -19.77 6.10
C PHE A 100 28.57 -18.98 7.37
N PRO A 101 28.52 -17.63 7.40
CA PRO A 101 28.68 -16.87 8.64
C PRO A 101 27.56 -17.17 9.64
N VAL A 102 27.82 -16.95 10.93
CA VAL A 102 26.78 -17.05 11.99
C VAL A 102 25.78 -15.91 11.81
N CYS A 103 24.48 -16.22 11.89
CA CYS A 103 23.43 -15.21 11.80
C CYS A 103 23.54 -14.17 12.94
N GLY A 104 23.23 -12.92 12.64
CA GLY A 104 23.31 -11.81 13.60
C GLY A 104 22.39 -10.64 13.21
N ALA A 105 22.36 -9.62 14.07
CA ALA A 105 21.45 -8.47 13.94
C ALA A 105 21.59 -7.66 12.65
N SER A 106 22.72 -7.77 11.96
CA SER A 106 23.02 -7.05 10.72
C SER A 106 22.53 -7.77 9.46
N ILE A 107 22.06 -9.02 9.56
CA ILE A 107 21.62 -9.81 8.41
C ILE A 107 20.12 -9.59 8.18
N SER A 108 19.69 -9.53 6.92
CA SER A 108 18.27 -9.49 6.57
C SER A 108 17.56 -10.72 7.14
N GLY A 109 16.42 -10.57 7.82
CA GLY A 109 15.80 -11.70 8.53
C GLY A 109 15.29 -11.27 9.89
N GLY A 110 15.57 -12.07 10.93
CA GLY A 110 15.06 -11.78 12.27
C GLY A 110 15.72 -12.61 13.37
N MET A 111 15.26 -12.37 14.59
CA MET A 111 15.59 -13.18 15.76
C MET A 111 14.32 -13.91 16.20
N ASP A 112 14.40 -15.22 16.36
CA ASP A 112 13.35 -15.97 17.03
C ASP A 112 13.37 -15.59 18.51
N ARG A 113 12.27 -15.04 19.01
CA ARG A 113 12.15 -14.54 20.38
C ARG A 113 12.07 -15.64 21.42
N ASN A 114 11.72 -16.86 21.03
CA ASN A 114 11.59 -17.99 21.95
C ASN A 114 12.97 -18.62 22.20
N THR A 115 13.74 -18.81 21.13
CA THR A 115 15.08 -19.43 21.20
C THR A 115 16.21 -18.40 21.32
N MET A 116 15.91 -17.10 21.14
CA MET A 116 16.89 -16.01 21.05
C MET A 116 17.95 -16.22 19.96
N THR A 117 17.63 -16.99 18.92
CA THR A 117 18.55 -17.28 17.81
C THR A 117 18.24 -16.42 16.59
N TRP A 118 19.28 -15.81 16.02
CA TRP A 118 19.18 -15.09 14.75
C TRP A 118 19.04 -16.06 13.57
N TYR A 119 18.26 -15.65 12.57
CA TYR A 119 18.08 -16.34 11.29
C TYR A 119 18.06 -15.33 10.13
N GLY A 120 18.44 -15.78 8.93
CA GLY A 120 18.50 -14.94 7.74
C GLY A 120 18.98 -15.70 6.51
N PRO A 121 19.02 -15.04 5.33
CA PRO A 121 19.58 -15.63 4.13
C PRO A 121 21.09 -15.77 4.28
N ASN A 122 21.63 -16.85 3.72
CA ASN A 122 23.07 -17.09 3.59
C ASN A 122 23.87 -17.02 4.90
N CYS A 123 23.23 -17.36 6.02
CA CYS A 123 23.88 -17.53 7.31
C CYS A 123 23.43 -18.83 7.97
N ARG A 124 24.15 -19.24 9.02
CA ARG A 124 23.84 -20.41 9.84
C ARG A 124 23.43 -20.01 11.25
N SER A 125 22.55 -20.80 11.85
CA SER A 125 22.29 -20.75 13.28
C SER A 125 23.56 -21.15 14.06
N ARG A 126 23.67 -20.66 15.29
CA ARG A 126 24.83 -20.92 16.16
C ARG A 126 24.90 -22.38 16.56
#